data_AF-A0A7S3Y3D4-F1
#
_entry.id   AF-A0A7S3Y3D4-F1
#
_cell.length_a   1.000
_cell.length_b   1.000
_cell.length_c   1.000
_cell.angle_alpha   90.00
_cell.angle_beta   90.00
_cell.angle_gamma   90.00
#
_symmetry.space_group_name_H-M   'P 1'
#
loop_
_entity.id
_entity.type
_entity.pdbx_description
1 polymer ?
#
loop_
_entity_poly.entity_id
_entity_poly.type
_entity_poly.pdbx_seq_one_letter_code
_entity_poly.pdbx_strand_id
1 'polypeptide(L)'
;GGRGGGGGGRGGDRRGRGEEEGGEGRGGRRERDSLPSYRTDNDRRREKQPSRAVEKFTDILKSKVEDPRKTWRDFETDLKNKDSHREVLSAVGDDRAKDLFKEHIKELKKGYDEEFKACLRKVIDGEGEDDEGVGESKGADDDEDSTRTKIKLNTLWVEAKELLRGEPAYRRCRGRADCEGLYKRHQAVRLQRAQDALLEALKAGAGGERLGRTTPTTGPGFEAALEALADEPTFQALEDMVEDRNRVVTDHIEDLQDAFVKSKRRRF
;
A
#
# COMPACT_ATOMS: atom_id res chain seq x y z
N GLY A 1 33.70 -16.08 39.51
CA GLY A 1 33.75 -14.61 39.62
C GLY A 1 32.55 -14.04 38.91
N GLY A 2 31.61 -13.48 39.67
CA GLY A 2 30.44 -12.81 39.11
C GLY A 2 30.71 -11.31 38.90
N ARG A 3 30.05 -10.72 37.91
CA ARG A 3 29.73 -9.29 37.82
C ARG A 3 28.53 -9.13 36.90
N GLY A 4 27.37 -8.88 37.52
CA GLY A 4 26.23 -8.28 36.86
C GLY A 4 26.44 -6.77 36.70
N GLY A 5 25.75 -6.19 35.74
CA GLY A 5 25.72 -4.75 35.52
C GLY A 5 24.41 -4.38 34.81
N GLY A 6 23.42 -3.99 35.61
CA GLY A 6 22.18 -3.39 35.14
C GLY A 6 22.34 -1.90 34.83
N GLY A 7 21.49 -1.41 33.94
CA GLY A 7 21.18 -0.01 33.69
C GLY A 7 20.05 -0.01 32.67
N GLY A 8 18.84 0.45 32.95
CA GLY A 8 18.46 1.59 33.77
C GLY A 8 17.81 2.60 32.81
N GLY A 9 16.53 2.38 32.51
CA GLY A 9 15.74 3.24 31.62
C GLY A 9 15.37 4.57 32.26
N ARG A 10 15.19 5.58 31.41
CA ARG A 10 14.36 6.80 31.57
C ARG A 10 13.96 7.21 30.14
N GLY A 11 12.70 7.36 29.76
CA GLY A 11 11.65 8.11 30.45
C GLY A 11 11.67 9.52 29.89
N GLY A 12 10.93 9.76 28.80
CA GLY A 12 10.92 11.03 28.07
C GLY A 12 9.54 11.38 27.55
N ASP A 13 8.63 11.68 28.48
CA ASP A 13 7.37 12.36 28.22
C ASP A 13 7.62 13.75 27.59
N ARG A 14 6.98 14.04 26.45
CA ARG A 14 6.76 15.41 26.00
C ARG A 14 5.29 15.61 25.67
N ARG A 15 4.57 16.12 26.67
CA ARG A 15 3.25 16.74 26.53
C ARG A 15 3.39 18.14 25.95
N GLY A 16 2.50 18.47 25.02
CA GLY A 16 1.62 19.64 25.05
C GLY A 16 2.20 21.05 25.24
N ARG A 17 2.09 21.87 24.19
CA ARG A 17 1.80 23.31 24.22
C ARG A 17 1.36 23.65 22.79
N GLY A 18 0.21 24.24 22.53
CA GLY A 18 -0.45 25.31 23.26
C GLY A 18 -0.62 26.44 22.25
N GLU A 19 -1.87 26.83 22.05
CA GLU A 19 -2.38 27.84 21.12
C GLU A 19 -1.67 29.19 21.28
N GLU A 20 -1.45 29.91 20.18
CA GLU A 20 -1.50 31.37 20.15
C GLU A 20 -2.17 31.82 18.85
N GLU A 21 -3.46 32.15 18.96
CA GLU A 21 -4.11 33.14 18.13
C GLU A 21 -3.49 34.52 18.42
N GLY A 22 -3.35 35.35 17.39
CA GLY A 22 -3.09 36.78 17.58
C GLY A 22 -2.22 37.38 16.49
N GLY A 23 -2.81 38.19 15.62
CA GLY A 23 -2.03 38.97 14.67
C GLY A 23 -2.79 39.64 13.55
N GLU A 24 -3.90 40.32 13.87
CA GLU A 24 -4.45 41.34 12.98
C GLU A 24 -3.43 42.48 12.82
N GLY A 25 -2.70 42.47 11.71
CA GLY A 25 -1.78 43.52 11.30
C GLY A 25 -2.32 44.27 10.08
N ARG A 26 -3.22 45.23 10.33
CA ARG A 26 -3.59 46.26 9.34
C ARG A 26 -2.44 47.25 9.18
N GLY A 27 -2.19 47.67 7.93
CA GLY A 27 -1.61 48.98 7.63
C GLY A 27 -0.29 48.92 6.86
N GLY A 28 -0.27 49.48 5.64
CA GLY A 28 1.00 49.70 4.96
C GLY A 28 0.93 49.90 3.45
N ARG A 29 0.00 50.75 3.00
CA ARG A 29 -0.08 51.27 1.63
C ARG A 29 1.29 51.81 1.18
N ARG A 30 1.93 51.14 0.22
CA ARG A 30 2.91 51.74 -0.69
C ARG A 30 2.58 51.24 -2.09
N GLU A 31 1.67 51.95 -2.72
CA GLU A 31 1.51 52.00 -4.18
C GLU A 31 2.86 52.48 -4.74
N ARG A 32 3.78 51.55 -5.01
CA ARG A 32 4.90 51.80 -5.91
C ARG A 32 4.34 51.62 -7.31
N ASP A 33 4.27 52.73 -8.02
CA ASP A 33 4.10 52.79 -9.47
C ASP A 33 4.98 51.73 -10.12
N SER A 34 4.32 50.62 -10.49
CA SER A 34 4.92 49.57 -11.28
C SER A 34 5.06 50.14 -12.68
N LEU A 35 6.23 50.75 -12.93
CA LEU A 35 6.67 51.05 -14.28
C LEU A 35 6.47 49.78 -15.12
N PRO A 36 5.83 49.87 -16.30
CA PRO A 36 5.67 48.73 -17.18
C PRO A 36 7.05 48.23 -17.53
N SER A 37 7.47 47.17 -16.85
CA SER A 37 8.69 46.45 -17.15
C SER A 37 8.55 46.03 -18.60
N TYR A 38 9.31 46.69 -19.48
CA TYR A 38 9.55 46.26 -20.84
C TYR A 38 10.29 44.92 -20.75
N ARG A 39 9.55 43.85 -20.43
CA ARG A 39 9.93 42.47 -20.71
C ARG A 39 10.04 42.40 -22.22
N THR A 40 11.24 42.63 -22.71
CA THR A 40 11.57 42.51 -24.12
C THR A 40 11.17 41.10 -24.59
N ASP A 41 10.72 40.97 -25.84
CA ASP A 41 10.29 39.66 -26.40
C ASP A 41 11.38 38.57 -26.32
N ASN A 42 12.63 38.94 -26.05
CA ASN A 42 13.74 38.04 -25.77
C ASN A 42 13.59 37.27 -24.45
N ASP A 43 12.98 37.85 -23.41
CA ASP A 43 12.73 37.15 -22.14
C ASP A 43 11.62 36.10 -22.31
N ARG A 44 10.58 36.41 -23.10
CA ARG A 44 9.53 35.43 -23.47
C ARG A 44 10.05 34.30 -24.34
N ARG A 45 11.08 34.53 -25.18
CA ARG A 45 11.75 33.46 -25.93
C ARG A 45 12.67 32.61 -25.05
N ARG A 46 13.31 33.20 -24.04
CA ARG A 46 14.13 32.47 -23.06
C ARG A 46 13.32 31.61 -22.10
N GLU A 47 12.08 31.95 -21.78
CA GLU A 47 11.19 31.07 -20.98
C GLU A 47 10.65 29.86 -21.77
N LYS A 48 10.54 29.95 -23.11
CA LYS A 48 10.04 28.86 -23.97
C LYS A 48 11.09 27.83 -24.40
N GLN A 49 12.38 28.14 -24.26
CA GLN A 49 13.49 27.24 -24.59
C GLN A 49 13.75 26.14 -23.54
N PRO A 50 13.73 26.41 -22.21
CA PRO A 50 13.98 25.39 -21.20
C PRO A 50 12.91 24.29 -21.21
N SER A 51 11.65 24.61 -21.57
CA SER A 51 10.60 23.59 -21.65
C SER A 51 10.90 22.54 -22.73
N ARG A 52 11.33 22.95 -23.94
CA ARG A 52 11.61 22.02 -25.04
C ARG A 52 12.85 21.15 -24.77
N ALA A 53 13.87 21.70 -24.11
CA ALA A 53 15.05 20.93 -23.70
C ALA A 53 14.69 19.89 -22.62
N VAL A 54 13.87 20.28 -21.64
CA VAL A 54 13.36 19.39 -20.59
C VAL A 54 12.48 18.27 -21.16
N GLU A 55 11.60 18.57 -22.12
CA GLU A 55 10.77 17.56 -22.80
C GLU A 55 11.63 16.52 -23.52
N LYS A 56 12.58 16.98 -24.35
CA LYS A 56 13.54 16.09 -25.03
C LYS A 56 14.33 15.24 -24.04
N PHE A 57 14.78 15.83 -22.94
CA PHE A 57 15.51 15.10 -21.91
C PHE A 57 14.62 14.03 -21.24
N THR A 58 13.36 14.35 -20.98
CA THR A 58 12.36 13.42 -20.44
C THR A 58 12.10 12.25 -21.41
N ASP A 59 12.06 12.50 -22.72
CA ASP A 59 11.92 11.44 -23.72
C ASP A 59 13.16 10.53 -23.77
N ILE A 60 14.36 11.11 -23.61
CA ILE A 60 15.60 10.34 -23.47
C ILE A 60 15.56 9.49 -22.20
N LEU A 61 15.09 10.03 -21.07
CA LEU A 61 14.92 9.29 -19.82
C LEU A 61 14.00 8.08 -20.02
N LYS A 62 12.80 8.30 -20.58
CA LYS A 62 11.82 7.22 -20.82
C LYS A 62 12.34 6.12 -21.75
N SER A 63 13.14 6.48 -22.75
CA SER A 63 13.69 5.52 -23.72
C SER A 63 14.99 4.83 -23.32
N LYS A 64 15.75 5.39 -22.36
CA LYS A 64 17.07 4.88 -21.95
C LYS A 64 17.16 4.41 -20.51
N VAL A 65 16.15 4.74 -19.71
CA VAL A 65 16.06 4.41 -18.30
C VAL A 65 14.74 3.66 -18.10
N GLU A 66 14.77 2.38 -18.44
CA GLU A 66 13.71 1.43 -18.10
C GLU A 66 13.98 0.79 -16.73
N ASP A 67 15.25 0.74 -16.32
CA ASP A 67 15.71 0.11 -15.10
C ASP A 67 15.87 1.14 -13.94
N PRO A 68 14.97 1.19 -12.94
CA PRO A 68 15.11 2.03 -11.74
C PRO A 68 16.38 1.87 -10.84
N ARG A 69 17.31 0.96 -11.14
CA ARG A 69 18.60 0.77 -10.43
C ARG A 69 19.72 1.46 -11.17
N LYS A 70 19.49 1.84 -12.44
CA LYS A 70 20.43 2.63 -13.20
C LYS A 70 20.78 3.86 -12.36
N THR A 71 22.08 4.08 -12.15
CA THR A 71 22.52 5.23 -11.37
C THR A 71 22.60 6.46 -12.27
N TRP A 72 22.55 7.65 -11.67
CA TRP A 72 22.80 8.89 -12.41
C TRP A 72 24.12 8.85 -13.15
N ARG A 73 25.18 8.31 -12.52
CA ARG A 73 26.53 8.22 -13.11
C ARG A 73 26.54 7.34 -14.37
N ASP A 74 25.88 6.19 -14.32
CA ASP A 74 25.83 5.27 -15.48
C ASP A 74 25.05 5.92 -16.62
N PHE A 75 23.91 6.52 -16.31
CA PHE A 75 23.10 7.24 -17.29
C PHE A 75 23.82 8.46 -17.87
N GLU A 76 24.48 9.25 -17.05
CA GLU A 76 25.27 10.42 -17.48
C GLU A 76 26.41 10.01 -18.42
N THR A 77 27.06 8.87 -18.14
CA THR A 77 28.09 8.30 -19.01
C THR A 77 27.50 7.93 -20.38
N ASP A 78 26.33 7.29 -20.40
CA ASP A 78 25.61 6.97 -21.65
C ASP A 78 25.22 8.23 -22.45
N LEU A 79 24.86 9.32 -21.76
CA LEU A 79 24.53 10.59 -22.39
C LEU A 79 25.76 11.26 -23.02
N LYS A 80 26.90 11.25 -22.32
CA LYS A 80 28.14 11.89 -22.79
C LYS A 80 28.72 11.23 -24.05
N ASN A 81 28.43 9.95 -24.26
CA ASN A 81 28.87 9.22 -25.44
C ASN A 81 28.12 9.59 -26.73
N LYS A 82 27.08 10.43 -26.66
CA LYS A 82 26.28 10.85 -27.83
C LYS A 82 26.18 12.37 -27.90
N ASP A 83 26.69 12.96 -28.97
CA ASP A 83 26.75 14.42 -29.14
C ASP A 83 25.36 15.08 -29.02
N SER A 84 24.33 14.48 -29.61
CA SER A 84 22.94 14.97 -29.53
C SER A 84 22.38 14.97 -28.11
N HIS A 85 22.81 14.03 -27.26
CA HIS A 85 22.38 13.97 -25.86
C HIS A 85 23.14 14.96 -25.00
N ARG A 86 24.42 15.20 -25.31
CA ARG A 86 25.26 16.17 -24.63
C ARG A 86 24.72 17.59 -24.80
N GLU A 87 24.26 17.96 -25.99
CA GLU A 87 23.61 19.26 -26.25
C GLU A 87 22.35 19.44 -25.40
N VAL A 88 21.50 18.40 -25.32
CA VAL A 88 20.28 18.42 -24.50
C VAL A 88 20.62 18.54 -23.01
N LEU A 89 21.61 17.78 -22.52
CA LEU A 89 22.06 17.87 -21.13
C LEU A 89 22.60 19.26 -20.78
N SER A 90 23.40 19.85 -21.67
CA SER A 90 23.92 21.21 -21.50
C SER A 90 22.82 22.27 -21.50
N ALA A 91 21.75 22.07 -22.29
CA ALA A 91 20.61 22.99 -22.36
C ALA A 91 19.70 22.92 -21.13
N VAL A 92 19.57 21.74 -20.51
CA VAL A 92 18.78 21.55 -19.28
C VAL A 92 19.56 21.99 -18.02
N GLY A 93 20.87 21.77 -18.00
CA GLY A 93 21.73 21.97 -16.83
C GLY A 93 21.80 20.73 -15.93
N ASP A 94 22.98 20.49 -15.35
CA ASP A 94 23.30 19.23 -14.65
C ASP A 94 22.39 18.97 -13.43
N ASP A 95 22.20 19.97 -12.56
CA ASP A 95 21.37 19.84 -11.36
C ASP A 95 19.91 19.52 -11.72
N ARG A 96 19.34 20.24 -12.70
CA ARG A 96 17.97 20.03 -13.13
C ARG A 96 17.79 18.67 -13.80
N ALA A 97 18.76 18.26 -14.62
CA ALA A 97 18.75 16.96 -15.28
C ALA A 97 18.82 15.80 -14.26
N LYS A 98 19.64 15.95 -13.22
CA LYS A 98 19.75 15.00 -12.11
C LYS A 98 18.45 14.89 -11.30
N ASP A 99 17.75 16.00 -11.08
CA ASP A 99 16.46 15.98 -10.40
C ASP A 99 15.37 15.34 -11.24
N LEU A 100 15.27 15.66 -12.54
CA LEU A 100 14.36 14.98 -13.47
C LEU A 100 14.63 13.48 -13.54
N PHE A 101 15.90 13.08 -13.52
CA PHE A 101 16.26 11.66 -13.44
C PHE A 101 15.75 11.02 -12.15
N LYS A 102 15.98 11.62 -10.97
CA LYS A 102 15.47 11.07 -9.69
C LYS A 102 13.94 10.96 -9.70
N GLU A 103 13.24 11.95 -10.23
CA GLU A 103 11.78 11.94 -10.37
C GLU A 103 11.34 10.77 -11.25
N HIS A 104 11.95 10.59 -12.43
CA HIS A 104 11.68 9.46 -13.31
C HIS A 104 11.97 8.11 -12.63
N ILE A 105 13.08 7.96 -11.91
CA ILE A 105 13.36 6.73 -11.12
C ILE A 105 12.26 6.47 -10.08
N LYS A 106 11.77 7.51 -9.40
CA LYS A 106 10.68 7.40 -8.42
C LYS A 106 9.37 6.97 -9.08
N GLU A 107 9.05 7.52 -10.26
CA GLU A 107 7.88 7.13 -11.05
C GLU A 107 7.96 5.68 -11.51
N LEU A 108 9.11 5.23 -12.03
CA LEU A 108 9.30 3.83 -12.43
C LEU A 108 9.13 2.87 -11.24
N LYS A 109 9.69 3.22 -10.07
CA LYS A 109 9.51 2.43 -8.83
C LYS A 109 8.04 2.33 -8.45
N LYS A 110 7.31 3.46 -8.46
CA LYS A 110 5.88 3.48 -8.18
C LYS A 110 5.10 2.62 -9.17
N GLY A 111 5.41 2.72 -10.47
CA GLY A 111 4.78 1.91 -11.51
C GLY A 111 4.97 0.41 -11.27
N TYR A 112 6.20 -0.02 -10.96
CA TYR A 112 6.49 -1.41 -10.64
C TYR A 112 5.82 -1.90 -9.37
N ASP A 113 5.75 -1.08 -8.31
CA ASP A 113 5.02 -1.42 -7.09
C ASP A 113 3.52 -1.64 -7.38
N GLU A 114 2.90 -0.79 -8.21
CA GLU A 114 1.50 -0.95 -8.61
C GLU A 114 1.26 -2.17 -9.51
N GLU A 115 2.15 -2.43 -10.47
CA GLU A 115 2.10 -3.66 -11.28
C GLU A 115 2.23 -4.90 -10.40
N PHE A 116 3.10 -4.88 -9.39
CA PHE A 116 3.25 -6.00 -8.47
C PHE A 116 2.01 -6.17 -7.58
N LYS A 117 1.43 -5.09 -7.06
CA LYS A 117 0.15 -5.16 -6.33
C LYS A 117 -0.98 -5.72 -7.19
N ALA A 118 -1.03 -5.34 -8.48
CA ALA A 118 -2.01 -5.90 -9.41
C ALA A 118 -1.77 -7.40 -9.65
N CYS A 119 -0.52 -7.82 -9.78
CA CYS A 119 -0.15 -9.23 -9.84
C CYS A 119 -0.55 -10.00 -8.57
N LEU A 120 -0.34 -9.43 -7.39
CA LEU A 120 -0.80 -10.02 -6.13
C LEU A 120 -2.33 -10.21 -6.15
N ARG A 121 -3.12 -9.18 -6.48
CA ARG A 121 -4.59 -9.32 -6.58
C ARG A 121 -5.01 -10.41 -7.57
N LYS A 122 -4.40 -10.43 -8.77
CA LYS A 122 -4.73 -11.43 -9.79
C LYS A 122 -4.42 -12.86 -9.32
N VAL A 123 -3.22 -13.09 -8.80
CA VAL A 123 -2.73 -14.44 -8.44
C VAL A 123 -3.34 -14.93 -7.12
N ILE A 124 -3.59 -14.02 -6.17
CA ILE A 124 -4.01 -14.35 -4.81
C ILE A 124 -5.53 -14.27 -4.67
N ASP A 125 -6.14 -13.19 -5.15
CA ASP A 125 -7.57 -12.94 -4.99
C ASP A 125 -8.38 -13.52 -6.19
N GLY A 126 -7.70 -13.96 -7.25
CA GLY A 126 -8.35 -14.47 -8.46
C GLY A 126 -9.04 -13.40 -9.30
N GLU A 127 -8.91 -12.12 -8.92
CA GLU A 127 -9.48 -10.97 -9.61
C GLU A 127 -8.81 -10.78 -10.99
N GLY A 128 -9.45 -11.22 -12.08
CA GLY A 128 -9.00 -10.84 -13.43
C GLY A 128 -9.24 -11.80 -14.60
N GLU A 129 -10.25 -12.67 -14.57
CA GLU A 129 -10.50 -13.61 -15.67
C GLU A 129 -11.98 -13.82 -16.02
N ASP A 130 -12.85 -12.94 -15.52
CA ASP A 130 -14.29 -13.02 -15.82
C ASP A 130 -14.67 -12.28 -17.11
N ASP A 131 -13.68 -11.74 -17.85
CA ASP A 131 -13.94 -10.89 -19.01
C ASP A 131 -13.72 -11.64 -20.34
N GLU A 132 -14.84 -12.16 -20.83
CA GLU A 132 -15.15 -12.43 -22.24
C GLU A 132 -14.34 -13.51 -22.99
N GLY A 133 -14.76 -14.75 -22.81
CA GLY A 133 -14.40 -15.87 -23.67
C GLY A 133 -15.59 -16.78 -23.96
N VAL A 134 -16.57 -16.29 -24.71
CA VAL A 134 -17.57 -17.13 -25.39
C VAL A 134 -16.83 -17.98 -26.43
N GLY A 135 -16.28 -19.11 -25.97
CA GLY A 135 -15.70 -20.13 -26.81
C GLY A 135 -16.22 -21.48 -26.34
N GLU A 136 -17.16 -22.04 -27.09
CA GLU A 136 -17.58 -23.45 -26.97
C GLU A 136 -16.35 -24.37 -27.15
N SER A 137 -15.59 -24.58 -26.08
CA SER A 137 -14.55 -25.61 -26.05
C SER A 137 -15.17 -26.88 -25.52
N LYS A 138 -15.76 -27.61 -26.45
CA LYS A 138 -16.33 -28.94 -26.26
C LYS A 138 -15.21 -29.98 -26.34
N GLY A 139 -14.85 -30.57 -25.20
CA GLY A 139 -14.29 -31.92 -25.12
C GLY A 139 -12.85 -32.03 -24.59
N ALA A 140 -12.72 -32.83 -23.53
CA ALA A 140 -11.58 -33.69 -23.11
C ALA A 140 -10.21 -33.00 -22.93
N ASP A 141 -9.51 -33.03 -21.79
CA ASP A 141 -9.46 -33.97 -20.68
C ASP A 141 -9.20 -33.21 -19.35
N ASP A 142 -9.73 -33.76 -18.25
CA ASP A 142 -9.61 -33.29 -16.86
C ASP A 142 -8.16 -33.25 -16.34
N ASP A 143 -7.38 -32.22 -16.67
CA ASP A 143 -6.20 -31.83 -15.89
C ASP A 143 -6.62 -30.86 -14.78
N GLU A 144 -7.02 -31.49 -13.67
CA GLU A 144 -7.43 -31.01 -12.36
C GLU A 144 -6.32 -30.22 -11.62
N ASP A 145 -5.61 -29.31 -12.28
CA ASP A 145 -4.62 -28.41 -11.65
C ASP A 145 -5.14 -26.97 -11.71
N SER A 146 -6.35 -26.75 -11.15
CA SER A 146 -6.82 -25.41 -10.83
C SER A 146 -6.03 -24.88 -9.64
N THR A 147 -4.76 -24.54 -9.89
CA THR A 147 -3.80 -23.93 -8.96
C THR A 147 -4.17 -22.52 -8.52
N ARG A 148 -5.38 -22.08 -8.88
CA ARG A 148 -5.79 -20.69 -9.01
C ARG A 148 -5.96 -19.98 -7.67
N THR A 149 -5.95 -20.71 -6.56
CA THR A 149 -5.96 -20.12 -5.20
C THR A 149 -4.97 -20.82 -4.26
N LYS A 150 -3.72 -20.99 -4.69
CA LYS A 150 -2.66 -21.58 -3.84
C LYS A 150 -2.20 -20.69 -2.67
N ILE A 151 -2.55 -19.40 -2.64
CA ILE A 151 -2.07 -18.45 -1.61
C ILE A 151 -3.19 -18.10 -0.60
N LYS A 152 -3.23 -18.88 0.49
CA LYS A 152 -4.03 -18.62 1.71
C LYS A 152 -3.56 -17.39 2.48
N LEU A 153 -4.36 -16.89 3.43
CA LEU A 153 -4.03 -15.73 4.28
C LEU A 153 -2.76 -15.94 5.14
N ASN A 154 -2.53 -17.18 5.59
CA ASN A 154 -1.36 -17.54 6.40
C ASN A 154 -0.12 -17.93 5.56
N THR A 155 -0.21 -17.90 4.23
CA THR A 155 0.89 -18.34 3.36
C THR A 155 2.14 -17.51 3.61
N LEU A 156 3.25 -18.18 3.85
CA LEU A 156 4.51 -17.48 4.11
C LEU A 156 5.06 -16.86 2.83
N TRP A 157 5.84 -15.79 2.99
CA TRP A 157 6.47 -15.12 1.84
C TRP A 157 7.33 -16.10 1.01
N VAL A 158 8.03 -17.05 1.64
CA VAL A 158 8.89 -18.02 0.95
C VAL A 158 8.09 -18.88 -0.03
N GLU A 159 6.89 -19.30 0.36
CA GLU A 159 6.00 -20.13 -0.46
C GLU A 159 5.34 -19.29 -1.56
N ALA A 160 4.76 -18.14 -1.18
CA ALA A 160 4.14 -17.21 -2.13
C ALA A 160 5.15 -16.76 -3.20
N LYS A 161 6.41 -16.56 -2.83
CA LYS A 161 7.48 -16.18 -3.73
C LYS A 161 7.74 -17.22 -4.82
N GLU A 162 7.67 -18.52 -4.53
CA GLU A 162 7.87 -19.55 -5.55
C GLU A 162 6.73 -19.56 -6.57
N LEU A 163 5.49 -19.32 -6.11
CA LEU A 163 4.32 -19.18 -6.99
C LEU A 163 4.42 -17.93 -7.87
N LEU A 164 4.84 -16.79 -7.30
CA LEU A 164 5.01 -15.53 -8.02
C LEU A 164 6.23 -15.54 -8.96
N ARG A 165 7.11 -16.54 -8.90
CA ARG A 165 8.37 -16.55 -9.64
C ARG A 165 8.19 -16.53 -11.16
N GLY A 166 7.10 -17.12 -11.65
CA GLY A 166 6.73 -17.12 -13.07
C GLY A 166 6.21 -15.76 -13.56
N GLU A 167 5.68 -14.94 -12.65
CA GLU A 167 4.96 -13.73 -13.00
C GLU A 167 5.88 -12.65 -13.59
N PRO A 168 5.52 -12.05 -14.74
CA PRO A 168 6.30 -10.97 -15.35
C PRO A 168 6.48 -9.76 -14.42
N ALA A 169 5.45 -9.40 -13.65
CA ALA A 169 5.51 -8.30 -12.70
C ALA A 169 6.51 -8.58 -11.56
N TYR A 170 6.49 -9.80 -11.00
CA TYR A 170 7.46 -10.22 -10.00
C TYR A 170 8.89 -10.19 -10.54
N ARG A 171 9.13 -10.71 -11.75
CA ARG A 171 10.46 -10.67 -12.39
C ARG A 171 11.00 -9.25 -12.55
N ARG A 172 10.14 -8.28 -12.91
CA ARG A 172 10.50 -6.85 -13.02
C ARG A 172 10.82 -6.21 -11.65
N CYS A 173 10.17 -6.70 -10.58
CA CYS A 173 10.32 -6.19 -9.23
C CYS A 173 11.44 -6.86 -8.39
N ARG A 174 11.87 -8.07 -8.77
CA ARG A 174 12.67 -9.05 -7.99
C ARG A 174 13.94 -8.53 -7.32
N GLY A 175 14.46 -7.36 -7.64
CA GLY A 175 15.41 -6.74 -6.70
C GLY A 175 15.41 -5.24 -6.71
N ARG A 176 14.22 -4.66 -6.58
CA ARG A 176 14.06 -3.23 -6.31
C ARG A 176 13.03 -2.98 -5.24
N ALA A 177 11.88 -3.61 -5.40
CA ALA A 177 10.77 -3.46 -4.49
C ALA A 177 11.04 -4.37 -3.30
N ASP A 178 10.71 -3.85 -2.13
CA ASP A 178 10.42 -4.66 -0.96
C ASP A 178 9.19 -5.51 -1.27
N CYS A 179 9.34 -6.51 -2.15
CA CYS A 179 8.28 -7.37 -2.62
C CYS A 179 7.67 -8.11 -1.44
N GLU A 180 8.51 -8.49 -0.48
CA GLU A 180 8.10 -9.06 0.79
C GLU A 180 7.24 -8.07 1.58
N GLY A 181 7.65 -6.82 1.74
CA GLY A 181 6.85 -5.82 2.43
C GLY A 181 5.57 -5.44 1.69
N LEU A 182 5.57 -5.41 0.36
CA LEU A 182 4.34 -5.23 -0.44
C LEU A 182 3.39 -6.41 -0.24
N TYR A 183 3.92 -7.64 -0.26
CA TYR A 183 3.17 -8.85 0.03
C TYR A 183 2.59 -8.83 1.45
N LYS A 184 3.41 -8.53 2.47
CA LYS A 184 2.95 -8.42 3.87
C LYS A 184 1.88 -7.36 4.04
N ARG A 185 2.04 -6.19 3.41
CA ARG A 185 1.00 -5.13 3.41
C ARG A 185 -0.27 -5.60 2.74
N HIS A 186 -0.17 -6.32 1.62
CA HIS A 186 -1.33 -6.87 0.93
C HIS A 186 -2.04 -7.93 1.77
N GLN A 187 -1.31 -8.88 2.38
CA GLN A 187 -1.87 -9.87 3.30
C GLN A 187 -2.53 -9.21 4.52
N ALA A 188 -1.94 -8.16 5.09
CA ALA A 188 -2.55 -7.41 6.18
C ALA A 188 -3.89 -6.76 5.77
N VAL A 189 -3.98 -6.21 4.55
CA VAL A 189 -5.24 -5.67 4.03
C VAL A 189 -6.28 -6.77 3.82
N ARG A 190 -5.87 -7.94 3.32
CA ARG A 190 -6.78 -9.10 3.15
C ARG A 190 -7.29 -9.61 4.49
N LEU A 191 -6.39 -9.75 5.47
CA LEU A 191 -6.75 -10.15 6.83
C LEU A 191 -7.75 -9.17 7.45
N GLN A 192 -7.48 -7.85 7.35
CA GLN A 192 -8.41 -6.84 7.86
C GLN A 192 -9.78 -6.95 7.20
N ARG A 193 -9.85 -7.11 5.86
CA ARG A 193 -11.13 -7.28 5.15
C ARG A 193 -11.88 -8.54 5.60
N ALA A 194 -11.18 -9.65 5.82
CA ALA A 194 -11.78 -10.89 6.32
C ALA A 194 -12.28 -10.72 7.76
N GLN A 195 -11.53 -10.04 8.63
CA GLN A 195 -11.95 -9.70 9.99
C GLN A 195 -13.18 -8.77 10.00
N ASP A 196 -13.19 -7.74 9.16
CA ASP A 196 -14.32 -6.83 9.02
C ASP A 196 -15.56 -7.57 8.51
N ALA A 197 -15.41 -8.45 7.51
CA ALA A 197 -16.50 -9.25 6.97
C ALA A 197 -17.07 -10.23 8.01
N LEU A 198 -16.21 -10.86 8.82
CA LEU A 198 -16.66 -11.69 9.93
C LEU A 198 -17.40 -10.85 10.98
N LEU A 199 -16.88 -9.68 11.34
CA LEU A 199 -17.54 -8.79 12.30
C LEU A 199 -18.92 -8.33 11.81
N GLU A 200 -19.06 -7.98 10.53
CA GLU A 200 -20.36 -7.63 9.94
C GLU A 200 -21.31 -8.83 9.91
N ALA A 201 -20.83 -10.05 9.62
CA ALA A 201 -21.63 -11.26 9.70
C ALA A 201 -22.12 -11.54 11.14
N LEU A 202 -21.25 -11.35 12.15
CA LEU A 202 -21.60 -11.48 13.57
C LEU A 202 -22.70 -10.48 13.98
N LYS A 203 -22.61 -9.24 13.50
CA LYS A 203 -23.62 -8.19 13.76
C LYS A 203 -24.94 -8.45 13.03
N ALA A 204 -24.89 -8.98 11.80
CA ALA A 204 -26.07 -9.19 10.95
C ALA A 204 -26.82 -10.49 11.27
N GLY A 205 -26.11 -11.53 11.71
CA GLY A 205 -26.68 -12.85 11.97
C GLY A 205 -27.46 -12.93 13.28
N ALA A 206 -28.31 -13.96 13.40
CA ALA A 206 -28.91 -14.38 14.68
C ALA A 206 -27.85 -14.74 15.75
N GLY A 207 -26.59 -14.89 15.32
CA GLY A 207 -25.40 -14.98 16.16
C GLY A 207 -25.29 -13.81 17.14
N GLY A 208 -25.53 -12.55 16.75
CA GLY A 208 -25.44 -11.40 17.66
C GLY A 208 -26.42 -11.49 18.84
N GLU A 209 -27.66 -11.95 18.60
CA GLU A 209 -28.64 -12.16 19.67
C GLU A 209 -28.31 -13.38 20.56
N ARG A 210 -27.73 -14.45 19.99
CA ARG A 210 -27.31 -15.65 20.74
C ARG A 210 -26.04 -15.38 21.55
N LEU A 211 -25.05 -14.70 20.96
CA LEU A 211 -23.78 -14.29 21.56
C LEU A 211 -23.98 -13.30 22.71
N GLY A 212 -24.92 -12.35 22.57
CA GLY A 212 -25.28 -11.42 23.64
C GLY A 212 -25.83 -12.10 24.91
N ARG A 213 -26.25 -13.37 24.82
CA ARG A 213 -26.71 -14.19 25.96
C ARG A 213 -25.64 -15.14 26.50
N THR A 214 -24.55 -15.37 25.77
CA THR A 214 -23.44 -16.22 26.22
C THR A 214 -22.60 -15.48 27.28
N THR A 215 -22.29 -16.19 28.36
CA THR A 215 -21.29 -15.79 29.38
C THR A 215 -20.07 -16.72 29.23
N PRO A 216 -18.94 -16.40 29.89
CA PRO A 216 -17.90 -15.44 29.50
C PRO A 216 -17.18 -15.82 28.18
N THR A 217 -16.14 -15.07 27.80
CA THR A 217 -15.25 -15.27 26.63
C THR A 217 -14.49 -16.61 26.60
N THR A 218 -14.78 -17.53 27.52
CA THR A 218 -14.19 -18.87 27.62
C THR A 218 -15.24 -19.88 28.11
N GLY A 219 -15.14 -21.14 27.66
CA GLY A 219 -15.98 -22.25 28.11
C GLY A 219 -17.04 -22.71 27.10
N PRO A 220 -17.97 -23.61 27.51
CA PRO A 220 -18.90 -24.29 26.60
C PRO A 220 -19.80 -23.36 25.79
N GLY A 221 -20.12 -22.18 26.33
CA GLY A 221 -20.91 -21.17 25.62
C GLY A 221 -20.17 -20.52 24.46
N PHE A 222 -18.85 -20.33 24.58
CA PHE A 222 -18.00 -19.81 23.51
C PHE A 222 -17.79 -20.86 22.42
N GLU A 223 -17.56 -22.12 22.80
CA GLU A 223 -17.43 -23.25 21.85
C GLU A 223 -18.70 -23.44 21.02
N ALA A 224 -19.88 -23.43 21.66
CA ALA A 224 -21.16 -23.50 20.96
C ALA A 224 -21.40 -22.33 20.00
N ALA A 225 -20.85 -21.15 20.31
CA ALA A 225 -20.93 -20.00 19.44
C ALA A 225 -19.99 -20.11 18.23
N LEU A 226 -18.78 -20.64 18.40
CA LEU A 226 -17.88 -20.95 17.30
C LEU A 226 -18.45 -22.04 16.39
N GLU A 227 -19.08 -23.08 16.96
CA GLU A 227 -19.75 -24.14 16.22
C GLU A 227 -20.92 -23.60 15.39
N ALA A 228 -21.72 -22.68 15.95
CA ALA A 228 -22.81 -22.03 15.22
C ALA A 228 -22.33 -21.16 14.04
N LEU A 229 -21.07 -20.75 14.04
CA LEU A 229 -20.44 -19.96 12.96
C LEU A 229 -19.63 -20.83 12.00
N ALA A 230 -19.49 -22.13 12.25
CA ALA A 230 -18.63 -23.02 11.46
C ALA A 230 -19.02 -23.06 9.97
N ASP A 231 -20.31 -22.87 9.67
CA ASP A 231 -20.85 -22.86 8.31
C ASP A 231 -20.84 -21.46 7.66
N GLU A 232 -20.47 -20.40 8.40
CA GLU A 232 -20.42 -19.04 7.84
C GLU A 232 -19.19 -18.87 6.92
N PRO A 233 -19.37 -18.46 5.66
CA PRO A 233 -18.25 -18.31 4.73
C PRO A 233 -17.15 -17.36 5.21
N THR A 234 -17.53 -16.29 5.93
CA THR A 234 -16.59 -15.31 6.50
C THR A 234 -15.81 -15.87 7.68
N PHE A 235 -16.37 -16.85 8.40
CA PHE A 235 -15.68 -17.57 9.47
C PHE A 235 -14.70 -18.60 8.90
N GLN A 236 -15.10 -19.34 7.87
CA GLN A 236 -14.24 -20.28 7.14
C GLN A 236 -13.06 -19.58 6.44
N ALA A 237 -13.26 -18.34 5.96
CA ALA A 237 -12.18 -17.54 5.37
C ALA A 237 -10.99 -17.31 6.32
N LEU A 238 -11.20 -17.43 7.64
CA LEU A 238 -10.18 -17.30 8.68
C LEU A 238 -9.84 -18.64 9.36
N GLU A 239 -10.19 -19.79 8.76
CA GLU A 239 -9.95 -21.12 9.35
C GLU A 239 -8.46 -21.35 9.67
N ASP A 240 -7.58 -20.95 8.76
CA ASP A 240 -6.13 -21.04 8.90
C ASP A 240 -5.53 -19.98 9.86
N MET A 241 -6.35 -19.05 10.35
CA MET A 241 -5.98 -17.90 11.18
C MET A 241 -6.77 -17.91 12.50
N VAL A 242 -6.74 -19.05 13.20
CA VAL A 242 -7.55 -19.32 14.40
C VAL A 242 -7.44 -18.24 15.47
N GLU A 243 -6.24 -17.72 15.74
CA GLU A 243 -6.02 -16.68 16.75
C GLU A 243 -6.73 -15.38 16.39
N ASP A 244 -6.54 -14.90 15.16
CA ASP A 244 -7.20 -13.69 14.64
C ASP A 244 -8.72 -13.86 14.58
N ARG A 245 -9.20 -15.03 14.13
CA ARG A 245 -10.62 -15.37 14.11
C ARG A 245 -11.24 -15.31 15.49
N ASN A 246 -10.63 -16.00 16.46
CA ASN A 246 -11.13 -16.05 17.83
C ASN A 246 -11.09 -14.67 18.48
N ARG A 247 -10.06 -13.87 18.20
CA ARG A 247 -9.96 -12.49 18.68
C ARG A 247 -11.13 -11.63 18.21
N VAL A 248 -11.49 -11.67 16.92
CA VAL A 248 -12.66 -10.92 16.41
C VAL A 248 -13.95 -11.31 17.13
N VAL A 249 -14.17 -12.61 17.35
CA VAL A 249 -15.35 -13.11 18.07
C VAL A 249 -15.34 -12.65 19.53
N THR A 250 -14.20 -12.77 20.21
CA THR A 250 -14.01 -12.34 21.60
C THR A 250 -14.26 -10.84 21.76
N ASP A 251 -13.63 -10.01 20.93
CA ASP A 251 -13.78 -8.54 20.96
C ASP A 251 -15.26 -8.16 20.77
N HIS A 252 -15.98 -8.84 19.86
CA HIS A 252 -17.42 -8.61 19.65
C HIS A 252 -18.29 -9.01 20.86
N ILE A 253 -18.00 -10.13 21.53
CA ILE A 253 -18.70 -10.56 22.74
C ILE A 253 -18.51 -9.54 23.86
N GLU A 254 -17.29 -9.03 24.04
CA GLU A 254 -16.97 -8.01 25.03
C GLU A 254 -17.76 -6.73 24.76
N ASP A 255 -17.82 -6.26 23.51
CA ASP A 255 -18.62 -5.09 23.10
C ASP A 255 -20.12 -5.25 23.43
N LEU A 256 -20.69 -6.45 23.20
CA LEU A 256 -22.09 -6.74 23.51
C LEU A 256 -22.36 -6.72 25.03
N GLN A 257 -21.45 -7.30 25.82
CA GLN A 257 -21.55 -7.28 27.29
C GLN A 257 -21.46 -5.85 27.83
N ASP A 258 -20.54 -5.06 27.29
CA ASP A 258 -20.38 -3.65 27.63
C ASP A 258 -21.63 -2.82 27.32
N ALA A 259 -22.21 -3.04 26.13
CA ALA A 259 -23.47 -2.40 25.72
C ALA A 259 -24.63 -2.79 26.65
N PHE A 260 -24.70 -4.05 27.06
CA PHE A 260 -25.72 -4.53 27.99
C PHE A 260 -25.59 -3.90 29.38
N VAL A 261 -24.38 -3.81 29.93
CA VAL A 261 -24.11 -3.14 31.22
C VAL A 261 -24.46 -1.66 31.15
N LYS A 262 -24.07 -0.97 30.06
CA LYS A 262 -24.42 0.44 29.82
C LYS A 262 -25.93 0.65 29.72
N SER A 263 -26.64 -0.25 29.04
CA SER A 263 -28.10 -0.23 28.90
C SER A 263 -28.81 -0.41 30.25
N LYS A 264 -28.34 -1.33 31.10
CA LYS A 264 -28.89 -1.52 32.46
C LYS A 264 -28.70 -0.28 33.33
N ARG A 265 -27.53 0.36 33.31
CA ARG A 265 -27.25 1.57 34.10
C ARG A 265 -28.13 2.76 33.74
N ARG A 266 -28.66 2.84 32.52
CA ARG A 266 -29.57 3.94 32.10
C ARG A 266 -31.01 3.76 32.58
N ARG A 267 -31.40 2.57 33.06
CA ARG A 267 -32.77 2.27 33.49
C ARG A 267 -33.00 2.46 35.00
N PHE A 268 -31.93 2.68 35.76
CA PHE A 268 -31.95 2.93 37.21
C PHE A 268 -31.48 4.35 37.47
#